data_AF-A0A9D1UXT5-F1
#
_entry.id   AF-A0A9D1UXT5-F1
#
_cell.length_a   1.000
_cell.length_b   1.000
_cell.length_c   1.000
_cell.angle_alpha   90.00
_cell.angle_beta   90.00
_cell.angle_gamma   90.00
#
_symmetry.space_group_name_H-M   'P 1'
#
loop_
_entity.id
_entity.type
_entity.pdbx_description
1 polymer ?
#
loop_
_entity_poly.entity_id
_entity_poly.type
_entity_poly.pdbx_seq_one_letter_code
_entity_poly.pdbx_strand_id
1 'polypeptide(L)'
;EKRTIYPVKYKRLGDYADVIITKYLKEYKFPTFENEKFLNEGDLLFYLSGQANSVFIDDSLIVGGYQKDGLTKNIRNLQIKNYNGSLYTATLSMEKKYPMWFRLKNAVLYDYITIKSDVSTRQALKKSKYPILTTIALLPALIYILLRK
;
A
#
# COMPACT_ATOMS: atom_id res chain seq x y z
N GLU A 1 3.56 -22.82 3.02
CA GLU A 1 3.42 -21.66 3.94
C GLU A 1 2.98 -20.42 3.14
N LYS A 2 1.97 -19.67 3.59
CA LYS A 2 1.57 -18.44 2.88
C LYS A 2 2.58 -17.33 3.19
N ARG A 3 3.47 -17.01 2.24
CA ARG A 3 4.44 -15.92 2.39
C ARG A 3 3.71 -14.59 2.56
N THR A 4 4.04 -13.87 3.63
CA THR A 4 3.48 -12.56 4.01
C THR A 4 4.65 -11.68 4.43
N ILE A 5 4.56 -10.37 4.16
CA ILE A 5 5.61 -9.45 4.60
C ILE A 5 5.71 -9.48 6.14
N TYR A 6 6.91 -9.71 6.65
CA TYR A 6 7.19 -9.87 8.08
C TYR A 6 6.67 -8.72 8.96
N PRO A 7 6.84 -7.42 8.63
CA PRO A 7 6.31 -6.34 9.46
C PRO A 7 4.79 -6.38 9.56
N VAL A 8 4.10 -6.82 8.50
CA VAL A 8 2.65 -7.04 8.52
C VAL A 8 2.28 -8.21 9.42
N LYS A 9 3.01 -9.33 9.35
CA LYS A 9 2.73 -10.51 10.19
C LYS A 9 2.90 -10.21 11.68
N TYR A 10 3.97 -9.50 12.04
CA TYR A 10 4.34 -9.25 13.44
C TYR A 10 3.99 -7.85 13.94
N LYS A 11 3.22 -7.07 13.17
CA LYS A 11 2.80 -5.69 13.51
C LYS A 11 3.98 -4.78 13.88
N ARG A 12 5.12 -4.96 13.22
CA ARG A 12 6.29 -4.09 13.40
C ARG A 12 6.10 -2.80 12.61
N LEU A 13 6.53 -1.69 13.20
CA LEU A 13 6.47 -0.35 12.64
C LEU A 13 7.88 0.20 12.47
N GLY A 14 8.08 1.04 11.47
CA GLY A 14 9.37 1.66 11.16
C GLY A 14 9.78 1.43 9.72
N ASP A 15 10.78 2.20 9.30
CA ASP A 15 11.45 2.03 8.02
C ASP A 15 12.63 1.07 8.20
N TYR A 16 12.92 0.27 7.17
CA TYR A 16 13.98 -0.74 7.19
C TYR A 16 15.07 -0.38 6.17
N ALA A 17 16.32 -0.71 6.52
CA ALA A 17 17.41 -0.69 5.56
C ALA A 17 17.36 -2.00 4.75
N ASP A 18 16.63 -1.99 3.63
CA ASP A 18 16.42 -3.19 2.83
C ASP A 18 17.62 -3.53 1.94
N VAL A 19 18.15 -4.75 2.09
CA VAL A 19 19.11 -5.33 1.13
C VAL A 19 18.37 -6.35 0.28
N ILE A 20 18.28 -6.07 -1.03
CA ILE A 20 17.48 -6.86 -1.97
C ILE A 20 18.41 -7.68 -2.88
N ILE A 21 18.07 -8.95 -3.07
CA ILE A 21 18.78 -9.82 -4.02
C ILE A 21 18.57 -9.28 -5.45
N THR A 22 19.66 -8.86 -6.09
CA THR A 22 19.67 -8.21 -7.41
C THR A 22 18.92 -8.99 -8.48
N LYS A 23 18.95 -10.34 -8.44
CA LYS A 23 18.22 -11.19 -9.37
C LYS A 23 16.72 -10.85 -9.40
N TYR A 24 16.07 -10.84 -8.24
CA TYR A 24 14.63 -10.57 -8.15
C TYR A 24 14.30 -9.12 -8.50
N LEU A 25 15.18 -8.18 -8.15
CA LEU A 25 14.99 -6.78 -8.51
C LEU A 25 15.00 -6.57 -10.03
N LYS A 26 15.89 -7.27 -10.76
CA LYS A 26 15.97 -7.19 -12.23
C LYS A 26 14.81 -7.87 -12.95
N GLU A 27 14.20 -8.88 -12.33
CA GLU A 27 13.03 -9.59 -12.87
C GLU A 27 11.74 -8.76 -12.71
N TYR A 28 11.71 -7.85 -11.74
CA TYR A 28 10.55 -7.05 -11.45
C TYR A 28 10.45 -5.80 -12.33
N LYS A 29 9.28 -5.57 -12.90
CA LYS A 29 8.94 -4.35 -13.65
C LYS A 29 7.82 -3.64 -12.92
N PHE A 30 8.07 -2.41 -12.48
CA PHE A 30 7.03 -1.58 -11.91
C PHE A 30 5.92 -1.34 -12.95
N PRO A 31 4.65 -1.49 -12.56
CA PRO A 31 3.55 -1.11 -13.43
C PRO A 31 3.57 0.40 -13.66
N THR A 32 3.26 0.80 -14.89
CA THR A 32 3.15 2.20 -15.29
C THR A 32 1.69 2.56 -15.50
N PHE A 33 1.26 3.68 -14.95
CA PHE A 33 -0.08 4.21 -15.12
C PHE A 33 0.01 5.53 -15.86
N GLU A 34 -0.81 5.70 -16.89
CA GLU A 34 -0.79 6.90 -17.72
C GLU A 34 -1.07 8.15 -16.87
N ASN A 35 -0.32 9.22 -17.10
CA ASN A 35 -0.39 10.49 -16.38
C ASN A 35 -0.04 10.44 -14.88
N GLU A 36 0.50 9.32 -14.38
CA GLU A 36 0.99 9.19 -13.01
C GLU A 36 2.51 9.24 -12.95
N LYS A 37 3.03 9.87 -11.90
CA LYS A 37 4.47 10.07 -11.65
C LYS A 37 4.95 9.43 -10.34
N PHE A 38 4.05 8.77 -9.63
CA PHE A 38 4.33 8.18 -8.32
C PHE A 38 3.63 6.84 -8.17
N LEU A 39 4.38 5.86 -7.64
CA LEU A 39 3.86 4.57 -7.20
C LEU A 39 4.51 4.24 -5.85
N ASN A 40 3.73 3.68 -4.93
CA ASN A 40 4.23 3.33 -3.62
C ASN A 40 5.13 2.09 -3.68
N GLU A 41 6.24 2.12 -2.95
CA GLU A 41 7.24 1.03 -2.88
C GLU A 41 6.68 -0.31 -2.39
N GLY A 42 5.55 -0.29 -1.70
CA GLY A 42 4.86 -1.49 -1.21
C GLY A 42 4.61 -2.53 -2.31
N ASP A 43 4.44 -2.10 -3.55
CA ASP A 43 4.30 -3.01 -4.71
C ASP A 43 5.53 -3.92 -4.90
N LEU A 44 6.74 -3.34 -4.93
CA LEU A 44 7.99 -4.09 -4.99
C LEU A 44 8.13 -5.03 -3.77
N LEU A 45 7.81 -4.53 -2.57
CA LEU A 45 7.90 -5.33 -1.34
C LEU A 45 6.92 -6.52 -1.36
N PHE A 46 5.71 -6.35 -1.89
CA PHE A 46 4.75 -7.45 -2.06
C PHE A 46 5.27 -8.50 -3.02
N TYR A 47 5.86 -8.09 -4.14
CA TYR A 47 6.49 -9.00 -5.09
C TYR A 47 7.66 -9.77 -4.43
N LEU A 48 8.59 -9.07 -3.79
CA LEU A 48 9.78 -9.67 -3.17
C LEU A 48 9.42 -10.67 -2.06
N SER A 49 8.38 -10.37 -1.26
CA SER A 49 7.88 -11.30 -0.24
C SER A 49 7.42 -12.64 -0.82
N GLY A 50 7.06 -12.67 -2.10
CA GLY A 50 6.72 -13.89 -2.82
C GLY A 50 7.94 -14.68 -3.29
N GLN A 51 9.11 -14.06 -3.45
CA GLN A 51 10.29 -14.66 -4.08
C GLN A 51 11.20 -15.38 -3.08
N ALA A 52 11.49 -14.76 -1.94
CA ALA A 52 12.42 -15.28 -0.94
C ALA A 52 11.95 -15.00 0.49
N ASN A 53 12.54 -15.72 1.45
CA ASN A 53 12.35 -15.41 2.87
C ASN A 53 13.22 -14.20 3.23
N SER A 54 12.65 -13.25 3.97
CA SER A 54 13.38 -12.11 4.51
C SER A 54 13.98 -12.45 5.87
N VAL A 55 15.22 -12.03 6.10
CA VAL A 55 15.90 -12.07 7.40
C VAL A 55 15.90 -10.66 7.97
N PHE A 56 15.50 -10.50 9.24
CA PHE A 56 15.49 -9.22 9.93
C PHE A 56 16.59 -9.22 10.98
N ILE A 57 17.38 -8.16 10.99
CA ILE A 57 18.42 -7.92 11.98
C ILE A 57 17.87 -6.84 12.91
N ASP A 58 17.85 -7.13 14.21
CA ASP A 58 17.37 -6.20 15.24
C ASP A 58 18.50 -5.25 15.67
N ASP A 59 18.96 -4.45 14.71
CA ASP A 59 20.05 -3.49 14.90
C ASP A 59 19.78 -2.19 14.13
N SER A 60 20.24 -1.06 14.68
CA SER A 60 20.03 0.26 14.08
C SER A 60 21.14 0.54 13.07
N LEU A 61 20.87 0.21 11.81
CA LEU A 61 21.85 0.38 10.73
C LEU A 61 21.84 1.80 10.12
N ILE A 62 20.69 2.47 10.11
CA ILE A 62 20.50 3.79 9.51
C ILE A 62 19.64 4.65 10.45
N VAL A 63 20.12 5.86 10.74
CA VAL A 63 19.35 6.90 11.42
C VAL A 63 19.12 8.03 10.44
N GLY A 64 17.85 8.28 10.10
CA GLY A 64 17.44 9.33 9.17
C GLY A 64 16.37 10.24 9.78
N GLY A 65 16.44 11.52 9.48
CA GLY A 65 15.41 12.49 9.88
C GLY A 65 14.34 12.64 8.79
N TYR A 66 13.06 12.62 9.18
CA TYR A 66 12.00 12.98 8.24
C TYR A 66 12.11 14.45 7.84
N GLN A 67 12.16 14.70 6.54
CA GLN A 67 12.17 16.05 6.01
C GLN A 67 10.79 16.69 6.15
N LYS A 68 10.79 18.00 6.45
CA LYS A 68 9.55 18.78 6.66
C LYS A 68 8.58 18.68 5.49
N ASP A 69 9.08 18.53 4.26
CA ASP A 69 8.26 18.38 3.05
C ASP A 69 8.52 17.04 2.34
N GLY A 70 8.98 16.04 3.09
CA GLY A 70 9.26 14.70 2.60
C GLY A 70 8.02 13.90 2.18
N LEU A 71 8.27 12.76 1.53
CA LEU A 71 7.23 11.85 1.03
C LEU A 71 6.22 11.47 2.12
N THR A 72 6.67 11.16 3.33
CA THR A 72 5.82 10.72 4.45
C THR A 72 4.69 11.71 4.75
N LYS A 73 5.00 13.02 4.76
CA LYS A 73 4.00 14.07 5.01
C LYS A 73 3.05 14.24 3.83
N ASN A 74 3.55 14.08 2.61
CA ASN A 74 2.82 14.33 1.38
C ASN A 74 2.14 13.09 0.79
N ILE A 75 2.29 11.91 1.41
CA ILE A 75 1.90 10.63 0.81
C ILE A 75 0.43 10.56 0.42
N ARG A 76 -0.49 11.13 1.22
CA ARG A 76 -1.93 11.07 0.91
C ARG A 76 -2.28 11.91 -0.31
N ASN A 77 -1.68 13.08 -0.44
CA ASN A 77 -1.87 13.93 -1.61
C ASN A 77 -1.26 13.27 -2.86
N LEU A 78 -0.09 12.63 -2.73
CA LEU A 78 0.52 11.87 -3.82
C LEU A 78 -0.34 10.68 -4.24
N GLN A 79 -0.91 9.94 -3.28
CA GLN A 79 -1.77 8.81 -3.58
C GLN A 79 -3.07 9.21 -4.29
N ILE A 80 -3.67 10.34 -3.91
CA ILE A 80 -4.87 10.86 -4.57
C ILE A 80 -4.54 11.34 -5.99
N LYS A 81 -3.42 12.05 -6.18
CA LYS A 81 -2.97 12.52 -7.50
C LYS A 81 -2.53 11.39 -8.44
N ASN A 82 -2.15 10.24 -7.90
CA ASN A 82 -1.68 9.05 -8.63
C ASN A 82 -2.55 7.85 -8.23
N TYR A 83 -3.84 7.98 -8.48
CA TYR A 83 -4.85 7.09 -7.90
C TYR A 83 -4.85 5.69 -8.51
N ASN A 84 -4.53 5.50 -9.80
CA ASN A 84 -4.52 4.18 -10.42
C ASN A 84 -3.44 3.29 -9.78
N GLY A 85 -2.22 3.81 -9.65
CA GLY A 85 -1.13 3.12 -8.96
C GLY A 85 -1.44 2.88 -7.49
N SER A 86 -2.04 3.86 -6.82
CA SER A 86 -2.39 3.71 -5.40
C SER A 86 -3.51 2.69 -5.16
N LEU A 87 -4.54 2.67 -6.01
CA LEU A 87 -5.61 1.68 -5.96
C LEU A 87 -5.10 0.28 -6.33
N TYR A 88 -4.14 0.18 -7.26
CA TYR A 88 -3.45 -1.06 -7.58
C TYR A 88 -2.69 -1.62 -6.36
N THR A 89 -1.82 -0.83 -5.72
CA THR A 89 -1.07 -1.26 -4.53
C THR A 89 -1.99 -1.60 -3.35
N ALA A 90 -3.05 -0.81 -3.12
CA ALA A 90 -4.06 -1.11 -2.12
C ALA A 90 -4.77 -2.45 -2.41
N THR A 91 -5.04 -2.76 -3.67
CA THR A 91 -5.63 -4.03 -4.10
C THR A 91 -4.70 -5.21 -3.82
N LEU A 92 -3.40 -5.10 -4.10
CA LEU A 92 -2.44 -6.14 -3.73
C LEU A 92 -2.42 -6.40 -2.22
N SER A 93 -2.51 -5.33 -1.42
CA SER A 93 -2.54 -5.40 0.05
C SER A 93 -3.79 -6.09 0.62
N MET A 94 -4.85 -6.24 -0.19
CA MET A 94 -6.10 -6.89 0.19
C MET A 94 -6.14 -8.40 -0.14
N GLU A 95 -5.05 -8.99 -0.62
CA GLU A 95 -4.98 -10.42 -0.92
C GLU A 95 -5.21 -11.32 0.30
N LYS A 96 -5.78 -12.51 0.08
CA LYS A 96 -6.11 -13.50 1.12
C LYS A 96 -4.89 -14.05 1.89
N LYS A 97 -3.67 -13.79 1.43
CA LYS A 97 -2.45 -14.17 2.14
C LYS A 97 -2.16 -13.26 3.34
N TYR A 98 -2.66 -12.03 3.32
CA TYR A 98 -2.48 -11.06 4.39
C TYR A 98 -3.50 -11.21 5.52
N PRO A 99 -3.16 -10.82 6.76
CA PRO A 99 -4.09 -10.85 7.87
C PRO A 99 -5.26 -9.87 7.66
N MET A 100 -6.45 -10.24 8.15
CA MET A 100 -7.70 -9.51 7.90
C MET A 100 -7.64 -8.03 8.28
N TRP A 101 -6.98 -7.70 9.41
CA TRP A 101 -6.84 -6.30 9.84
C TRP A 101 -6.07 -5.44 8.83
N PHE A 102 -5.04 -6.01 8.18
CA PHE A 102 -4.23 -5.31 7.19
C PHE A 102 -5.03 -5.12 5.91
N ARG A 103 -5.80 -6.15 5.52
CA ARG A 103 -6.70 -6.09 4.36
C ARG A 103 -7.78 -5.02 4.57
N LEU A 104 -8.41 -4.97 5.75
CA LEU A 104 -9.43 -3.98 6.06
C LEU A 104 -8.87 -2.56 6.09
N LYS A 105 -7.68 -2.35 6.71
CA LYS A 105 -6.99 -1.06 6.69
C LYS A 105 -6.72 -0.57 5.26
N ASN A 106 -6.31 -1.47 4.37
CA ASN A 106 -6.06 -1.11 2.97
C ASN A 106 -7.35 -0.98 2.14
N ALA A 107 -8.43 -1.66 2.50
CA ALA A 107 -9.76 -1.40 1.92
C ALA A 107 -10.25 0.02 2.26
N VAL A 108 -10.07 0.46 3.51
CA VAL A 108 -10.39 1.85 3.91
C VAL A 108 -9.55 2.85 3.12
N LEU A 109 -8.26 2.56 2.91
CA LEU A 109 -7.39 3.38 2.07
C LEU A 109 -7.87 3.42 0.61
N TYR A 110 -8.25 2.27 0.04
CA TYR A 110 -8.80 2.17 -1.31
C TYR A 110 -10.03 3.06 -1.48
N ASP A 111 -10.99 2.95 -0.57
CA ASP A 111 -12.22 3.75 -0.62
C ASP A 111 -11.94 5.24 -0.40
N TYR A 112 -11.04 5.58 0.53
CA TYR A 112 -10.60 6.95 0.77
C TYR A 112 -10.04 7.60 -0.51
N ILE A 113 -9.13 6.91 -1.21
CA ILE A 113 -8.55 7.40 -2.46
C ILE A 113 -9.65 7.55 -3.52
N THR A 114 -10.50 6.53 -3.64
CA THR A 114 -11.61 6.49 -4.60
C THR A 114 -12.61 7.63 -4.43
N ILE A 115 -12.86 8.07 -3.19
CA ILE A 115 -13.78 9.19 -2.89
C ILE A 115 -13.10 10.55 -3.16
N LYS A 116 -11.79 10.63 -2.99
CA LYS A 116 -11.03 11.89 -3.06
C LYS A 116 -10.37 12.15 -4.43
N SER A 117 -10.30 11.15 -5.30
CA SER A 117 -9.77 11.28 -6.66
C SER A 117 -10.87 11.51 -7.69
N ASP A 118 -10.47 11.75 -8.93
CA ASP A 118 -11.41 11.98 -10.06
C ASP A 118 -12.09 10.68 -10.56
N VAL A 119 -11.83 9.54 -9.90
CA VAL A 119 -12.44 8.26 -10.26
C VAL A 119 -13.89 8.21 -9.80
N SER A 120 -14.78 7.72 -10.66
CA SER A 120 -16.15 7.43 -10.25
C SER A 120 -16.18 6.36 -9.16
N THR A 121 -16.56 6.74 -7.94
CA THR A 121 -16.61 5.85 -6.77
C THR A 121 -17.44 4.59 -7.03
N ARG A 122 -18.60 4.74 -7.67
CA ARG A 122 -19.47 3.62 -8.01
C ARG A 122 -18.80 2.62 -8.97
N GLN A 123 -18.02 3.12 -9.93
CA GLN A 123 -17.32 2.25 -10.89
C GLN A 123 -16.14 1.54 -10.24
N ALA A 124 -15.35 2.24 -9.42
CA ALA A 124 -14.24 1.66 -8.68
C ALA A 124 -14.70 0.55 -7.71
N LEU A 125 -15.75 0.79 -6.93
CA LEU A 125 -16.30 -0.23 -6.01
C LEU A 125 -16.81 -1.46 -6.76
N LYS A 126 -17.48 -1.29 -7.91
CA LYS A 126 -17.95 -2.41 -8.74
C LYS A 126 -16.81 -3.21 -9.37
N LYS A 127 -15.73 -2.53 -9.78
CA LYS A 127 -14.56 -3.15 -10.41
C LYS A 127 -13.52 -3.67 -9.41
N SER A 128 -13.69 -3.36 -8.12
CA SER A 128 -12.81 -3.84 -7.05
C SER A 128 -12.68 -5.36 -7.10
N LYS A 129 -11.45 -5.86 -6.98
CA LYS A 129 -11.15 -7.30 -6.83
C LYS A 129 -11.77 -7.88 -5.55
N TYR A 130 -12.05 -7.03 -4.55
CA TYR A 130 -12.57 -7.42 -3.24
C TYR A 130 -13.80 -6.56 -2.84
N PRO A 131 -14.93 -6.69 -3.54
CA PRO A 131 -16.07 -5.78 -3.40
C PRO A 131 -16.70 -5.81 -2.00
N ILE A 132 -16.72 -6.97 -1.34
CA ILE A 132 -17.24 -7.09 0.04
C ILE A 132 -16.38 -6.28 1.01
N LEU A 133 -15.05 -6.37 0.90
CA LEU A 133 -14.14 -5.62 1.78
C LEU A 133 -14.28 -4.11 1.59
N THR A 134 -14.31 -3.64 0.34
CA THR A 134 -14.49 -2.22 0.03
C THR A 134 -15.89 -1.72 0.39
N THR A 135 -16.93 -2.56 0.30
CA THR A 135 -18.27 -2.15 0.75
C THR A 135 -18.32 -1.96 2.26
N ILE A 136 -17.72 -2.87 3.04
CA ILE A 136 -17.63 -2.73 4.51
C ILE A 136 -16.75 -1.54 4.90
N ALA A 137 -15.66 -1.32 4.17
CA ALA A 137 -14.70 -0.26 4.46
C ALA A 137 -15.14 1.15 4.03
N LEU A 138 -16.19 1.26 3.21
CA LEU A 138 -16.72 2.54 2.76
C LEU A 138 -17.18 3.43 3.92
N LEU A 139 -17.87 2.84 4.90
CA LEU A 139 -18.39 3.56 6.07
C LEU A 139 -17.26 4.15 6.94
N PRO A 140 -16.24 3.37 7.38
CA PRO A 140 -15.10 3.95 8.09
C PRO A 140 -14.27 4.92 7.24
N ALA A 141 -14.19 4.74 5.92
CA ALA A 141 -13.53 5.71 5.03
C ALA A 141 -14.26 7.07 5.02
N LEU A 142 -15.59 7.06 4.93
CA LEU A 142 -16.41 8.27 5.00
C LEU A 142 -16.29 8.96 6.36
N ILE A 143 -16.35 8.21 7.46
CA ILE A 143 -16.13 8.75 8.81
C ILE A 143 -14.76 9.42 8.90
N TYR A 144 -13.71 8.75 8.43
CA TYR A 144 -12.35 9.31 8.44
C TYR A 144 -12.24 10.61 7.63
N ILE A 145 -12.91 10.69 6.48
CA ILE A 145 -12.94 11.92 5.66
C ILE A 145 -13.66 13.06 6.40
N LEU A 146 -14.77 12.77 7.07
CA LEU A 146 -15.54 13.76 7.82
C LEU A 146 -14.76 14.31 9.03
N LEU A 147 -14.02 13.45 9.74
CA LEU A 147 -13.20 13.84 10.90
C LEU A 147 -11.93 14.62 10.50
N ARG A 148 -11.52 14.57 9.24
CA ARG A 148 -10.33 15.23 8.69
C ARG A 148 -10.65 16.49 7.88
N LYS A 149 -11.93 16.91 7.83
CA LYS A 149 -12.33 18.25 7.38
C LYS A 149 -12.02 19.26 8.48
#